data_AF-A0A6C0E836-F1
#
_entry.id   AF-A0A6C0E836-F1
#
_cell.length_a   1.000
_cell.length_b   1.000
_cell.length_c   1.000
_cell.angle_alpha   90.00
_cell.angle_beta   90.00
_cell.angle_gamma   90.00
#
_symmetry.space_group_name_H-M   'P 1'
#
loop_
_entity.id
_entity.type
_entity.pdbx_description
1 polymer ?
#
loop_
_entity_poly.entity_id
_entity_poly.type
_entity_poly.pdbx_seq_one_letter_code
_entity_poly.pdbx_strand_id
1 'polypeptide(L)'
;MSKITTGLFIGNRSNALHSEFFRKNNIDYVLNCTSDVPFINLPNEHITFRRFSVEDHGRYEDITTMTENLPFLVKELETAYKKGKNILIHCHAGVQRSATVMTAFLMYTNNFNLETATNMLLKYHPIAFSFGKQNNFKESLINFEKYLINCPK
;
A
#
# COMPACT_ATOMS: atom_id res chain seq x y z
N MET A 1 -2.02 12.60 0.87
CA MET A 1 -1.02 11.78 0.18
C MET A 1 0.35 12.14 0.67
N SER A 2 1.20 11.13 0.81
CA SER A 2 2.59 11.27 1.22
C SER A 2 3.48 10.55 0.23
N LYS A 3 4.60 11.18 -0.14
CA LYS A 3 5.71 10.49 -0.79
C LYS A 3 6.52 9.79 0.30
N ILE A 4 6.65 8.48 0.22
CA ILE A 4 7.40 7.67 1.20
C ILE A 4 8.87 7.63 0.84
N THR A 5 9.17 7.39 -0.43
CA THR A 5 10.50 7.48 -1.03
C THR A 5 10.37 7.76 -2.52
N THR A 6 11.49 7.79 -3.25
CA THR A 6 11.49 7.94 -4.71
C THR A 6 10.58 6.89 -5.35
N GLY A 7 9.64 7.33 -6.19
CA GLY A 7 8.70 6.45 -6.90
C GLY A 7 7.64 5.75 -6.05
N LEU A 8 7.49 6.06 -4.76
CA LEU A 8 6.54 5.38 -3.89
C LEU A 8 5.67 6.36 -3.12
N PHE A 9 4.35 6.26 -3.33
CA PHE A 9 3.35 7.18 -2.81
C PHE A 9 2.22 6.43 -2.11
N ILE A 10 1.74 6.98 -1.00
CA ILE A 10 0.52 6.54 -0.30
C ILE A 10 -0.54 7.64 -0.31
N GLY A 11 -1.80 7.27 -0.53
CA GLY A 11 -2.88 8.24 -0.67
C GLY A 11 -4.25 7.78 -0.17
N ASN A 12 -5.19 8.71 -0.27
CA ASN A 12 -6.61 8.50 -0.02
C ASN A 12 -7.40 8.60 -1.33
N ARG A 13 -8.73 8.42 -1.26
CA ARG A 13 -9.64 8.53 -2.41
C ARG A 13 -9.49 9.84 -3.17
N SER A 14 -9.43 10.97 -2.47
CA SER A 14 -9.33 12.28 -3.11
C SER A 14 -8.05 12.42 -3.92
N ASN A 15 -6.93 11.89 -3.42
CA ASN A 15 -5.67 11.87 -4.16
C ASN A 15 -5.73 10.96 -5.38
N ALA A 16 -6.37 9.79 -5.25
CA ALA A 16 -6.52 8.81 -6.33
C ALA A 16 -7.40 9.29 -7.50
N LEU A 17 -8.23 10.31 -7.29
CA LEU A 17 -9.11 10.89 -8.31
C LEU A 17 -8.66 12.26 -8.83
N HIS A 18 -7.43 12.69 -8.49
CA HIS A 18 -6.91 14.00 -8.88
C HIS A 18 -5.92 13.90 -10.05
N SER A 19 -6.33 14.33 -11.24
CA SER A 19 -5.55 14.21 -12.48
C SER A 19 -4.19 14.92 -12.44
N GLU A 20 -4.14 16.15 -11.89
CA GLU A 20 -2.90 16.90 -11.75
C GLU A 20 -1.91 16.20 -10.82
N PHE A 21 -2.40 15.51 -9.78
CA PHE A 21 -1.56 14.72 -8.90
C PHE A 21 -0.85 13.60 -9.68
N PHE A 22 -1.57 12.87 -10.52
CA PHE A 22 -1.00 11.81 -11.36
C PHE A 22 0.07 12.37 -12.30
N ARG A 23 -0.23 13.48 -12.98
CA ARG A 23 0.72 14.13 -13.90
C ARG A 23 1.96 14.65 -13.17
N LYS A 24 1.81 15.35 -12.05
CA LYS A 24 2.93 15.95 -11.31
C LYS A 24 3.90 14.91 -10.74
N ASN A 25 3.37 13.75 -10.35
CA ASN A 25 4.17 12.69 -9.73
C ASN A 25 4.49 11.55 -10.71
N ASN A 26 4.14 11.71 -12.00
CA ASN A 26 4.33 10.72 -13.05
C ASN A 26 3.87 9.33 -12.64
N ILE A 27 2.68 9.22 -12.03
CA ILE A 27 2.18 7.93 -11.52
C ILE A 27 1.94 6.97 -12.68
N ASP A 28 2.58 5.81 -12.63
CA ASP A 28 2.53 4.78 -13.68
C ASP A 28 1.82 3.50 -13.23
N TYR A 29 1.65 3.32 -11.93
CA TYR A 29 1.06 2.11 -11.35
C TYR A 29 0.21 2.48 -10.14
N VAL A 30 -1.01 1.97 -10.08
CA VAL A 30 -1.93 2.22 -8.97
C VAL A 30 -2.40 0.91 -8.38
N LEU A 31 -2.21 0.73 -7.07
CA LEU A 31 -2.90 -0.27 -6.28
C LEU A 31 -4.00 0.38 -5.46
N ASN A 32 -5.24 0.06 -5.82
CA ASN A 32 -6.45 0.50 -5.11
C ASN A 32 -6.91 -0.59 -4.15
N CYS A 33 -6.75 -0.36 -2.85
CA CYS A 33 -7.12 -1.28 -1.78
C CYS A 33 -8.58 -1.08 -1.32
N THR A 34 -9.51 -0.87 -2.25
CA THR A 34 -10.95 -0.70 -1.96
C THR A 34 -11.78 -1.54 -2.91
N SER A 35 -13.02 -1.84 -2.54
CA SER A 35 -14.01 -2.46 -3.40
C SER A 35 -14.73 -1.45 -4.29
N ASP A 36 -14.92 -0.22 -3.80
CA ASP A 36 -15.92 0.73 -4.30
C ASP A 36 -15.34 2.00 -4.95
N VAL A 37 -14.14 2.44 -4.54
CA VAL A 37 -13.56 3.68 -5.10
C VAL A 37 -13.19 3.45 -6.56
N PRO A 38 -13.70 4.21 -7.53
CA PRO A 38 -13.39 4.01 -8.95
C PRO A 38 -11.94 4.36 -9.27
N PHE A 39 -11.44 3.89 -10.41
CA PHE A 39 -10.22 4.43 -10.98
C PHE A 39 -10.49 5.79 -11.61
N ILE A 40 -9.51 6.68 -11.55
CA ILE A 40 -9.58 7.95 -12.26
C ILE A 40 -9.68 7.70 -13.77
N ASN A 41 -10.58 8.42 -14.43
CA ASN A 41 -10.65 8.40 -15.89
C ASN A 41 -9.58 9.36 -16.44
N LEU A 42 -8.46 8.80 -16.89
CA LEU A 42 -7.40 9.54 -17.55
C LEU A 42 -7.28 9.05 -19.00
N PRO A 43 -7.07 9.95 -19.97
CA PRO A 43 -6.91 9.57 -21.38
C PRO A 43 -5.55 8.89 -21.67
N ASN A 44 -4.83 8.42 -20.64
CA ASN A 44 -3.47 7.92 -20.76
C ASN A 44 -3.41 6.39 -20.57
N GLU A 45 -2.98 5.68 -21.61
CA GLU A 45 -2.94 4.21 -21.66
C GLU A 45 -1.76 3.60 -20.88
N HIS A 46 -0.81 4.41 -20.39
CA HIS A 46 0.42 3.90 -19.80
C HIS A 46 0.34 3.57 -18.30
N ILE A 47 -0.78 3.88 -17.64
CA ILE A 47 -0.96 3.65 -16.20
C ILE A 47 -1.55 2.25 -15.98
N THR A 48 -0.85 1.41 -15.24
CA THR A 48 -1.38 0.13 -14.79
C THR A 48 -2.27 0.35 -13.56
N PHE A 49 -3.55 0.00 -13.67
CA PHE A 49 -4.49 0.02 -12.55
C PHE A 49 -4.74 -1.38 -12.04
N ARG A 50 -4.59 -1.57 -10.73
CA ARG A 50 -4.85 -2.84 -10.04
C ARG A 50 -5.75 -2.60 -8.83
N ARG A 51 -6.72 -3.49 -8.65
CA ARG A 51 -7.61 -3.49 -7.48
C ARG A 51 -7.28 -4.66 -6.58
N PHE A 52 -7.21 -4.38 -5.28
CA PHE A 52 -7.23 -5.35 -4.21
C PHE A 52 -8.43 -5.02 -3.32
N SER A 53 -9.54 -5.73 -3.53
CA SER A 53 -10.76 -5.51 -2.75
C SER A 53 -10.61 -6.11 -1.36
N VAL A 54 -10.48 -5.24 -0.36
CA VAL A 54 -10.49 -5.61 1.06
C VAL A 54 -11.24 -4.54 1.84
N GLU A 55 -12.07 -4.98 2.78
CA GLU A 55 -12.80 -4.09 3.69
C GLU A 55 -11.96 -3.76 4.93
N ASP A 56 -12.39 -2.80 5.73
CA ASP A 56 -11.64 -2.25 6.88
C ASP A 56 -12.51 -2.19 8.13
N HIS A 57 -13.32 -3.23 8.35
CA HIS A 57 -14.20 -3.31 9.52
C HIS A 57 -13.51 -3.95 10.73
N GLY A 58 -12.24 -4.37 10.57
CA GLY A 58 -11.49 -5.07 11.62
C GLY A 58 -12.01 -6.48 11.89
N ARG A 59 -12.76 -7.06 10.97
CA ARG A 59 -13.29 -8.43 11.09
C ARG A 59 -12.24 -9.45 10.70
N TYR A 60 -12.43 -10.69 11.16
CA TYR A 60 -11.54 -11.80 10.86
C TYR A 60 -11.36 -12.02 9.36
N GLU A 61 -12.43 -11.90 8.57
CA GLU A 61 -12.39 -12.10 7.12
C GLU A 61 -11.54 -11.03 6.42
N ASP A 62 -11.61 -9.79 6.89
CA ASP A 62 -10.82 -8.68 6.35
C ASP A 62 -9.32 -8.92 6.63
N ILE A 63 -8.98 -9.36 7.85
CA ILE A 63 -7.61 -9.69 8.28
C ILE A 63 -7.05 -10.89 7.51
N THR A 64 -7.85 -11.96 7.37
CA THR A 64 -7.47 -13.15 6.60
C THR A 64 -7.21 -12.80 5.13
N THR A 65 -8.13 -12.05 4.51
CA THR A 65 -7.99 -11.59 3.12
C THR A 65 -6.70 -10.79 2.93
N MET A 66 -6.41 -9.85 3.84
CA MET A 66 -5.14 -9.11 3.81
C MET A 66 -3.93 -10.04 3.92
N THR A 67 -3.93 -10.92 4.93
CA THR A 67 -2.81 -11.83 5.23
C THR A 67 -2.44 -12.72 4.05
N GLU A 68 -3.44 -13.35 3.43
CA GLU A 68 -3.24 -14.29 2.32
C GLU A 68 -2.72 -13.60 1.05
N ASN A 69 -3.09 -12.32 0.84
CA ASN A 69 -2.75 -11.60 -0.38
C ASN A 69 -1.44 -10.79 -0.28
N LEU A 70 -0.97 -10.44 0.92
CA LEU A 70 0.24 -9.63 1.10
C LEU A 70 1.47 -10.17 0.32
N PRO A 71 1.82 -11.47 0.37
CA PRO A 71 2.96 -12.00 -0.39
C PRO A 71 2.87 -11.77 -1.90
N PHE A 72 1.68 -11.95 -2.47
CA PHE A 72 1.46 -11.74 -3.90
C PHE A 72 1.52 -10.26 -4.27
N LEU A 73 0.80 -9.41 -3.54
CA LEU A 73 0.74 -7.97 -3.77
C LEU A 73 2.13 -7.34 -3.70
N VAL A 74 2.93 -7.71 -2.70
CA VAL A 74 4.27 -7.18 -2.50
C VAL A 74 5.22 -7.59 -3.63
N LYS A 75 5.16 -8.83 -4.11
CA LYS A 75 5.97 -9.29 -5.27
C LYS A 75 5.57 -8.56 -6.56
N GLU A 76 4.28 -8.34 -6.77
CA GLU A 76 3.78 -7.59 -7.91
C GLU A 76 4.26 -6.13 -7.88
N LEU A 77 4.09 -5.46 -6.73
CA LEU A 77 4.59 -4.09 -6.52
C LEU A 77 6.11 -4.01 -6.69
N GLU A 78 6.87 -4.99 -6.22
CA GLU A 78 8.32 -5.00 -6.39
C GLU A 78 8.70 -5.09 -7.87
N THR A 79 8.00 -5.91 -8.64
CA THR A 79 8.21 -6.04 -10.08
C THR A 79 7.97 -4.71 -10.80
N ALA A 80 6.87 -4.01 -10.47
CA ALA A 80 6.60 -2.68 -11.03
C ALA A 80 7.68 -1.67 -10.60
N TYR A 81 8.04 -1.65 -9.33
CA TYR A 81 9.00 -0.71 -8.77
C TYR A 81 10.41 -0.89 -9.38
N LYS A 82 10.88 -2.13 -9.54
CA LYS A 82 12.14 -2.47 -10.20
C LYS A 82 12.18 -2.05 -11.68
N LYS A 83 11.03 -1.92 -12.33
CA LYS A 83 10.90 -1.36 -13.70
C LYS A 83 10.89 0.18 -13.73
N GLY A 84 11.15 0.83 -12.59
CA GLY A 84 11.19 2.29 -12.48
C GLY A 84 9.80 2.95 -12.47
N LYS A 85 8.73 2.19 -12.21
CA LYS A 85 7.37 2.72 -12.17
C LYS A 85 7.14 3.54 -10.90
N ASN A 86 6.49 4.69 -11.03
CA ASN A 86 6.01 5.43 -9.86
C ASN A 86 4.67 4.85 -9.37
N ILE A 87 4.67 4.32 -8.16
CA ILE A 87 3.57 3.54 -7.57
C ILE A 87 2.76 4.41 -6.61
N LEU A 88 1.44 4.43 -6.79
CA LEU A 88 0.47 4.89 -5.82
C LEU A 88 -0.24 3.69 -5.17
N ILE A 89 -0.16 3.58 -3.84
CA ILE A 89 -1.00 2.67 -3.06
C ILE A 89 -2.03 3.52 -2.31
N HIS A 90 -3.32 3.25 -2.49
CA HIS A 90 -4.36 4.02 -1.81
C HIS A 90 -5.52 3.16 -1.33
N CYS A 91 -6.23 3.66 -0.33
CA CYS A 91 -7.55 3.15 0.05
C CYS A 91 -8.53 4.32 0.15
N HIS A 92 -9.56 4.22 1.00
CA HIS A 92 -10.49 5.33 1.20
C HIS A 92 -9.82 6.51 1.92
N ALA A 93 -9.26 6.29 3.12
CA ALA A 93 -8.69 7.34 3.96
C ALA A 93 -7.15 7.43 3.92
N GLY A 94 -6.47 6.40 3.40
CA GLY A 94 -5.01 6.27 3.48
C GLY A 94 -4.50 5.74 4.82
N VAL A 95 -5.39 5.31 5.74
CA VAL A 95 -5.05 5.08 7.15
C VAL A 95 -4.73 3.62 7.47
N GLN A 96 -5.55 2.66 7.04
CA GLN A 96 -5.39 1.23 7.41
C GLN A 96 -4.96 0.39 6.21
N ARG A 97 -5.88 0.03 5.30
CA ARG A 97 -5.63 -0.91 4.18
C ARG A 97 -4.38 -0.59 3.35
N SER A 98 -4.28 0.63 2.81
CA SER A 98 -3.12 1.03 2.02
C SER A 98 -1.85 1.17 2.85
N ALA A 99 -1.97 1.56 4.13
CA ALA A 99 -0.84 1.64 5.05
C ALA A 99 -0.28 0.25 5.33
N THR A 100 -1.14 -0.76 5.51
CA THR A 100 -0.75 -2.17 5.67
C THR A 100 0.05 -2.66 4.48
N VAL A 101 -0.46 -2.48 3.25
CA VAL A 101 0.26 -2.92 2.05
C VAL A 101 1.58 -2.15 1.88
N MET A 102 1.59 -0.84 2.15
CA MET A 102 2.80 -0.02 2.12
C MET A 102 3.85 -0.51 3.13
N THR A 103 3.45 -0.78 4.38
CA THR A 103 4.36 -1.32 5.41
C THR A 103 4.93 -2.66 4.99
N ALA A 104 4.09 -3.59 4.52
CA ALA A 104 4.55 -4.89 4.03
C ALA A 104 5.53 -4.75 2.85
N PHE A 105 5.27 -3.81 1.94
CA PHE A 105 6.17 -3.53 0.84
C PHE A 105 7.54 -3.02 1.33
N LEU A 106 7.55 -2.07 2.29
CA LEU A 106 8.78 -1.57 2.91
C LEU A 106 9.56 -2.66 3.65
N MET A 107 8.87 -3.54 4.39
CA MET A 107 9.49 -4.71 5.04
C MET A 107 10.23 -5.55 4.01
N TYR A 108 9.56 -5.87 2.90
CA TYR A 108 10.13 -6.70 1.84
C TYR A 108 11.27 -6.00 1.10
N THR A 109 11.12 -4.75 0.67
CA THR A 109 12.14 -4.07 -0.15
C THR A 109 13.40 -3.71 0.61
N ASN A 110 13.29 -3.49 1.92
CA ASN A 110 14.39 -3.00 2.74
C ASN A 110 14.89 -4.01 3.78
N ASN A 111 14.36 -5.23 3.78
CA ASN A 111 14.60 -6.24 4.83
C ASN A 111 14.34 -5.69 6.24
N PHE A 112 13.30 -4.85 6.36
CA PHE A 112 12.90 -4.28 7.64
C PHE A 112 11.98 -5.23 8.39
N ASN A 113 12.15 -5.27 9.71
CA ASN A 113 11.13 -5.81 10.59
C ASN A 113 9.89 -4.87 10.61
N LEU A 114 8.78 -5.38 11.13
CA LEU A 114 7.50 -4.68 11.17
C LEU A 114 7.62 -3.31 11.87
N GLU A 115 8.32 -3.26 13.00
CA GLU A 115 8.50 -2.03 13.77
C GLU A 115 9.22 -0.95 12.95
N THR A 116 10.35 -1.31 12.33
CA THR A 116 11.17 -0.39 11.52
C THR A 116 10.40 0.12 10.32
N ALA A 117 9.71 -0.75 9.60
CA ALA A 117 8.89 -0.37 8.45
C ALA A 117 7.71 0.54 8.86
N THR A 118 7.06 0.24 9.98
CA THR A 118 5.96 1.06 10.52
C THR A 118 6.46 2.45 10.92
N ASN A 119 7.60 2.53 11.61
CA ASN A 119 8.21 3.80 12.02
C ASN A 119 8.61 4.64 10.80
N MET A 120 9.17 4.00 9.76
CA MET A 120 9.46 4.68 8.50
C MET A 120 8.18 5.22 7.84
N LEU A 121 7.11 4.42 7.77
CA LEU A 121 5.85 4.87 7.21
C LEU A 121 5.28 6.06 7.99
N LEU A 122 5.23 5.98 9.32
CA LEU A 122 4.70 7.04 10.19
C LEU A 122 5.48 8.35 10.08
N LYS A 123 6.80 8.28 9.84
CA LYS A 123 7.63 9.47 9.62
C LYS A 123 7.13 10.32 8.44
N TYR A 124 6.70 9.69 7.36
CA TYR A 124 6.26 10.39 6.13
C TYR A 124 4.74 10.45 5.98
N HIS A 125 4.02 9.53 6.63
CA HIS A 125 2.56 9.43 6.62
C HIS A 125 2.00 9.26 8.04
N PRO A 126 2.05 10.31 8.88
CA PRO A 126 1.70 10.21 10.31
C PRO A 126 0.28 9.74 10.59
N ILE A 127 -0.65 9.89 9.64
CA ILE A 127 -2.03 9.46 9.83
C ILE A 127 -2.20 7.93 9.75
N ALA A 128 -1.19 7.19 9.28
CA ALA A 128 -1.23 5.73 9.20
C ALA A 128 -1.56 5.11 10.56
N PHE A 129 -2.36 4.04 10.54
CA PHE A 129 -2.75 3.29 11.73
C PHE A 129 -3.29 4.17 12.86
N SER A 130 -4.10 5.18 12.51
CA SER A 130 -4.66 6.16 13.44
C SER A 130 -3.57 6.80 14.31
N PHE A 131 -2.52 7.34 13.66
CA PHE A 131 -1.32 7.87 14.31
C PHE A 131 -0.50 6.82 15.07
N GLY A 132 -0.39 5.62 14.51
CA GLY A 132 0.29 4.48 15.12
C GLY A 132 -0.44 3.86 16.31
N LYS A 133 -1.64 4.36 16.67
CA LYS A 133 -2.38 3.92 17.87
C LYS A 133 -3.26 2.68 17.62
N GLN A 134 -3.72 2.48 16.39
CA GLN A 134 -4.63 1.39 16.05
C GLN A 134 -4.38 0.86 14.65
N ASN A 135 -4.06 -0.42 14.55
CA ASN A 135 -3.87 -1.11 13.29
C ASN A 135 -4.83 -2.31 13.20
N ASN A 136 -5.83 -2.21 12.34
CA ASN A 136 -6.83 -3.25 12.11
C ASN A 136 -6.23 -4.53 11.51
N PHE A 137 -5.08 -4.42 10.84
CA PHE A 137 -4.38 -5.52 10.16
C PHE A 137 -3.03 -5.84 10.80
N LYS A 138 -2.86 -5.53 12.09
CA LYS A 138 -1.59 -5.80 12.80
C LYS A 138 -1.19 -7.27 12.69
N GLU A 139 -2.15 -8.17 12.85
CA GLU A 139 -1.93 -9.61 12.72
C GLU A 139 -1.45 -10.01 11.32
N SER A 140 -2.02 -9.42 10.26
CA SER A 140 -1.57 -9.65 8.88
C SER A 140 -0.10 -9.31 8.69
N LEU A 141 0.36 -8.19 9.26
CA LEU A 141 1.76 -7.78 9.17
C LEU A 141 2.70 -8.64 10.02
N ILE A 142 2.27 -9.09 11.20
CA ILE A 142 3.03 -10.04 12.02
C ILE A 142 3.20 -11.37 11.27
N ASN A 143 2.12 -11.87 10.65
CA ASN A 143 2.19 -13.09 9.86
C ASN A 143 3.05 -12.91 8.60
N PHE A 144 3.00 -11.73 7.99
CA PHE A 144 3.87 -11.40 6.86
C PHE A 144 5.35 -11.35 7.26
N GLU A 145 5.70 -10.79 8.42
CA GLU A 145 7.06 -10.82 8.95
C GLU A 145 7.58 -12.26 9.12
N LYS A 146 6.78 -13.14 9.73
CA LYS A 146 7.09 -14.58 9.85
C LYS A 146 7.26 -15.23 8.47
N TYR A 147 6.40 -14.89 7.52
CA TYR A 147 6.53 -15.35 6.14
C TYR A 147 7.88 -14.95 5.53
N LEU A 148 8.32 -13.70 5.70
CA LEU A 148 9.62 -13.23 5.18
C LEU A 148 10.82 -13.94 5.83
N ILE A 149 10.74 -14.28 7.12
CA ILE A 149 11.78 -15.05 7.82
C ILE A 149 11.89 -16.48 7.22
N ASN A 150 10.75 -17.11 6.93
CA ASN A 150 10.69 -18.47 6.39
C ASN A 150 10.89 -18.54 4.86
N CYS A 151 10.72 -17.43 4.15
CA CYS A 151 10.83 -17.31 2.70
C CYS A 151 11.70 -16.09 2.33
N PRO A 152 13.01 -16.13 2.62
CA PRO A 152 13.90 -15.02 2.30
C PRO A 152 13.98 -14.78 0.77
N LYS A 153 14.31 -13.54 0.40
CA LYS A 153 14.49 -13.10 -0.99
C LYS A 153 15.60 -13.84 -1.73
#